data_AF-A0AAX3RNF4-F1
#
_entry.id   AF-A0AAX3RNF4-F1
#
_cell.length_a   1.000
_cell.length_b   1.000
_cell.length_c   1.000
_cell.angle_alpha   90.00
_cell.angle_beta   90.00
_cell.angle_gamma   90.00
#
_symmetry.space_group_name_H-M   'P 1'
#
loop_
_entity.id
_entity.type
_entity.pdbx_description
1 polymer ?
#
loop_
_entity_poly.entity_id
_entity_poly.type
_entity_poly.pdbx_seq_one_letter_code
_entity_poly.pdbx_strand_id
1 'polypeptide(L)' 'MKESEKIKFIQEEVLTAAEAGELLGITRQRLSTLVNSGKLKPVKKVGTVALFLLGHVQALKKELEAGRRKYRPYDE' A
#
# COMPACT_ATOMS: atom_id res chain seq x y z
N MET A 1 -21.33 14.16 3.57
CA MET A 1 -19.92 14.57 3.44
C MET A 1 -19.82 15.74 2.47
N LYS A 2 -19.36 16.90 2.95
CA LYS A 2 -19.10 18.09 2.15
C LYS A 2 -17.98 17.81 1.14
N GLU A 3 -17.89 18.63 0.09
CA GLU A 3 -16.84 18.48 -0.91
C GLU A 3 -15.42 18.59 -0.30
N SER A 4 -15.23 19.53 0.61
CA SER A 4 -13.98 19.69 1.35
C SER A 4 -13.58 18.43 2.14
N GLU A 5 -14.54 17.73 2.72
CA GLU A 5 -14.31 16.47 3.45
C GLU A 5 -13.92 15.33 2.50
N LYS A 6 -14.49 15.30 1.28
CA LYS A 6 -14.09 14.33 0.23
C LYS A 6 -12.66 14.55 -0.22
N ILE A 7 -12.29 15.81 -0.45
CA ILE A 7 -10.94 16.17 -0.88
C ILE A 7 -9.93 15.78 0.21
N LYS A 8 -10.20 16.13 1.47
CA LYS A 8 -9.35 15.74 2.61
C LYS A 8 -9.18 14.24 2.71
N PHE A 9 -10.28 13.48 2.63
CA PHE A 9 -10.21 12.02 2.67
C PHE A 9 -9.32 11.45 1.55
N ILE A 10 -9.47 11.95 0.31
CA ILE A 10 -8.63 11.48 -0.80
C ILE A 10 -7.15 11.83 -0.56
N GLN A 11 -6.85 13.01 -0.02
CA GLN A 11 -5.48 13.44 0.25
C GLN A 11 -4.81 12.68 1.41
N GLU A 12 -5.58 12.30 2.43
CA GLU A 12 -5.06 11.70 3.66
C GLU A 12 -5.08 10.16 3.61
N GLU A 13 -6.12 9.57 3.00
CA GLU A 13 -6.40 8.14 3.12
C GLU A 13 -6.20 7.36 1.81
N VAL A 14 -5.94 8.05 0.68
CA VAL A 14 -5.73 7.39 -0.62
C VAL A 14 -4.31 7.60 -1.10
N LEU A 15 -3.65 6.49 -1.43
CA LEU A 15 -2.28 6.46 -1.92
C LEU A 15 -2.22 6.05 -3.39
N THR A 16 -1.34 6.68 -4.13
CA THR A 16 -0.87 6.21 -5.44
C THR A 16 0.06 5.00 -5.28
N ALA A 17 0.36 4.33 -6.40
CA ALA A 17 1.33 3.25 -6.42
C ALA A 17 2.75 3.68 -5.99
N ALA A 18 3.15 4.94 -6.23
CA ALA A 18 4.45 5.44 -5.80
C ALA A 18 4.51 5.56 -4.27
N GLU A 19 3.53 6.26 -3.68
CA GLU A 19 3.45 6.48 -2.23
C GLU A 19 3.29 5.15 -1.46
N ALA A 20 2.48 4.22 -1.98
CA ALA A 20 2.35 2.89 -1.39
C ALA A 20 3.67 2.11 -1.39
N GLY A 21 4.45 2.21 -2.48
CA GLY A 21 5.78 1.59 -2.59
C GLY A 21 6.78 2.16 -1.58
N GLU A 22 6.81 3.49 -1.45
CA GLU A 22 7.63 4.20 -0.46
C GLU A 22 7.27 3.82 0.97
N LEU A 23 5.97 3.80 1.30
CA LEU A 23 5.51 3.46 2.65
C LEU A 23 5.89 2.03 3.07
N LEU A 24 5.87 1.09 2.11
CA LEU A 24 6.25 -0.31 2.29
C LEU A 24 7.76 -0.53 2.21
N GLY A 25 8.54 0.44 1.71
CA GLY A 25 9.97 0.31 1.45
C GLY A 25 10.27 -0.75 0.38
N ILE A 26 9.48 -0.78 -0.71
CA ILE A 26 9.63 -1.77 -1.78
C ILE A 26 9.70 -1.12 -3.16
N THR A 27 10.26 -1.84 -4.13
CA THR A 27 10.29 -1.41 -5.53
C THR A 27 8.90 -1.48 -6.17
N ARG A 28 8.69 -0.70 -7.24
CA ARG A 28 7.46 -0.78 -8.06
C ARG A 28 7.19 -2.17 -8.62
N GLN A 29 8.24 -2.90 -9.00
CA GLN A 29 8.11 -4.28 -9.47
C GLN A 29 7.57 -5.19 -8.37
N ARG A 30 8.10 -5.08 -7.14
CA ARG A 30 7.60 -5.86 -6.00
C ARG A 30 6.16 -5.50 -5.64
N LEU A 31 5.81 -4.21 -5.71
CA LEU A 31 4.43 -3.76 -5.53
C LEU A 31 3.50 -4.41 -6.57
N SER A 32 3.90 -4.45 -7.84
CA SER A 32 3.14 -5.13 -8.91
C SER A 32 2.92 -6.62 -8.59
N THR A 33 3.96 -7.33 -8.10
CA THR A 33 3.79 -8.72 -7.64
C THR A 33 2.79 -8.85 -6.50
N LEU A 34 2.79 -7.94 -5.52
CA LEU A 34 1.82 -7.95 -4.42
C LEU A 34 0.38 -7.70 -4.90
N VAL A 35 0.22 -6.85 -5.90
CA VAL A 35 -1.08 -6.60 -6.54
C VAL A 35 -1.55 -7.81 -7.34
N ASN A 36 -0.68 -8.39 -8.16
CA ASN A 36 -1.02 -9.56 -8.98
C ASN A 36 -1.29 -10.81 -8.14
N SER A 37 -0.64 -10.95 -6.98
CA SER A 37 -0.90 -12.03 -6.02
C SER A 37 -2.14 -11.78 -5.15
N GLY A 38 -2.80 -10.62 -5.27
CA GLY A 38 -3.98 -10.26 -4.50
C GLY A 38 -3.72 -9.86 -3.04
N LYS A 39 -2.45 -9.82 -2.60
CA LYS A 39 -2.05 -9.38 -1.26
C LYS A 39 -2.27 -7.90 -1.02
N LEU A 40 -2.21 -7.09 -2.07
CA LEU A 40 -2.59 -5.68 -2.03
C LEU A 40 -3.62 -5.40 -3.13
N LYS A 41 -4.82 -4.98 -2.75
CA LYS A 41 -5.89 -4.70 -3.72
C LYS A 41 -6.05 -3.19 -3.91
N PRO A 42 -5.89 -2.68 -5.14
CA PRO A 42 -6.20 -1.28 -5.43
C PRO A 42 -7.72 -1.07 -5.30
N VAL A 43 -8.11 0.07 -4.73
CA VAL A 43 -9.52 0.49 -4.67
C VAL A 43 -10.00 1.05 -6.00
N LYS A 44 -9.07 1.54 -6.82
CA LYS A 44 -9.34 1.96 -8.20
C LYS A 44 -8.13 1.70 -9.06
N LYS A 45 -8.35 1.14 -10.25
CA LYS A 45 -7.30 0.95 -11.26
C LYS A 45 -7.83 1.40 -12.62
N VAL A 46 -7.14 2.33 -13.26
CA VAL A 46 -7.46 2.83 -14.60
C VAL A 46 -6.15 2.88 -15.39
N GLY A 47 -6.02 1.98 -16.38
CA GLY A 47 -4.77 1.80 -17.12
C GLY A 47 -3.60 1.48 -16.18
N THR A 48 -2.59 2.35 -16.17
CA THR A 48 -1.38 2.24 -15.32
C THR A 48 -1.54 2.88 -13.95
N VAL A 49 -2.61 3.63 -13.70
CA VAL A 49 -2.86 4.30 -12.42
C VAL A 49 -3.59 3.33 -11.49
N ALA A 50 -3.03 3.14 -10.31
CA ALA A 50 -3.63 2.37 -9.22
C ALA A 50 -3.67 3.22 -7.95
N LEU A 51 -4.83 3.24 -7.31
CA LEU A 51 -5.06 3.90 -6.02
C LEU A 51 -5.33 2.86 -4.95
N PHE A 52 -4.82 3.09 -3.75
CA PHE A 52 -4.88 2.19 -2.61
C PHE A 52 -5.40 2.96 -1.39
N LEU A 53 -6.04 2.25 -0.46
CA LEU A 53 -6.34 2.84 0.85
C LEU A 53 -5.12 2.74 1.75
N LEU A 54 -4.79 3.82 2.46
CA LEU A 54 -3.73 3.88 3.44
C LEU A 54 -3.82 2.73 4.45
N GLY A 55 -5.01 2.50 5.01
CA GLY A 55 -5.24 1.42 5.97
C GLY A 55 -4.89 0.02 5.43
N HIS A 56 -5.16 -0.26 4.15
CA HIS A 56 -4.80 -1.55 3.55
C HIS A 56 -3.28 -1.70 3.37
N VAL A 57 -2.60 -0.62 2.97
CA VAL A 57 -1.14 -0.62 2.82
C VAL A 57 -0.47 -0.77 4.18
N GLN A 58 -0.97 -0.10 5.22
CA GLN A 58 -0.46 -0.21 6.59
C GLN A 58 -0.68 -1.61 7.19
N ALA A 59 -1.83 -2.24 6.95
CA ALA A 59 -2.07 -3.61 7.37
C ALA A 59 -1.04 -4.57 6.76
N LEU A 60 -0.81 -4.44 5.46
CA LEU A 60 0.21 -5.22 4.75
C LEU A 60 1.62 -4.94 5.28
N LYS A 61 1.96 -3.69 5.60
CA LYS A 61 3.25 -3.35 6.20
C LYS A 61 3.50 -4.13 7.49
N LYS A 62 2.51 -4.15 8.39
CA LYS A 62 2.58 -4.89 9.65
C LYS A 62 2.75 -6.40 9.42
N GLU A 63 2.05 -6.98 8.46
CA GLU A 63 2.21 -8.39 8.09
C GLU A 63 3.62 -8.69 7.58
N LEU A 64 4.18 -7.82 6.73
CA LEU A 64 5.53 -7.97 6.20
C LEU A 64 6.59 -7.85 7.30
N GLU A 65 6.44 -6.89 8.22
CA GLU A 65 7.34 -6.72 9.37
C GLU A 65 7.27 -7.91 10.33
N ALA A 66 6.07 -8.41 10.64
CA ALA A 66 5.89 -9.62 11.44
C ALA A 66 6.52 -10.85 10.77
N GLY A 67 6.37 -10.98 9.45
CA GLY A 67 7.03 -12.03 8.66
C GLY A 67 8.56 -11.94 8.72
N ARG A 68 9.12 -10.72 8.62
CA ARG A 68 10.59 -10.52 8.75
C ARG A 68 11.08 -10.97 10.11
N ARG A 69 10.44 -10.54 11.20
CA ARG A 69 10.79 -10.99 12.56
C ARG A 69 10.72 -12.50 12.73
N LYS A 70 9.72 -13.15 12.12
CA LYS A 70 9.51 -14.60 12.23
C LYS A 70 10.54 -15.43 11.45
N TYR A 71 10.93 -14.98 10.25
CA TYR A 71 11.77 -15.77 9.34
C TYR A 71 13.22 -15.28 9.22
N ARG A 72 13.52 -14.07 9.70
CA ARG A 72 14.87 -13.46 9.72
C ARG A 72 15.09 -12.67 11.01
N PRO A 73 15.15 -13.34 12.17
CA PRO A 73 15.36 -12.67 13.46
C PRO A 73 16.78 -12.12 13.65
N TYR A 74 17.71 -12.37 12.73
CA TYR A 74 19.13 -12.00 12.85
C TYR A 74 19.57 -10.86 11.90
N ASP A 75 18.62 -10.20 11.21
CA ASP A 75 18.90 -9.06 10.31
C ASP A 75 18.89 -7.69 11.05
N GLU A 76 18.83 -7.67 12.39
CA GLU A 76 18.95 -6.47 13.25
C GLU A 76 20.37 -6.25 13.78
#